data_AF-A0A3B0A608-F1
#
_entry.id   AF-A0A3B0A608-F1
#
_cell.length_a   1.000
_cell.length_b   1.000
_cell.length_c   1.000
_cell.angle_alpha   90.00
_cell.angle_beta   90.00
_cell.angle_gamma   90.00
#
_symmetry.space_group_name_H-M   'P 1'
#
loop_
_entity.id
_entity.type
_entity.pdbx_description
1 polymer ?
#
loop_
_entity_poly.entity_id
_entity_poly.type
_entity_poly.pdbx_seq_one_letter_code
_entity_poly.pdbx_strand_id
1 'polypeptide(L)'
;MRAGEARLSIDCGTTTTKAVLAWPDGSSTPLIFDGTPCLPSVVYVSDGGEVWTGQQARQAGATEPHRLIPSPRRPADDDPTVAGTGVAALDVAAAPLRRAAAEAERTAGGPVRDVRLVVPAGWGPRRRTWMRQVAHRAGLSQPRLVEAPVAVAQHLLAVGVQLPVGSFIVVCDVGAGAEVTVLRRGPAGWEVLATLADPAAGGAAIDQALTGNLLGPAVASDGGGQATVIDSVRAAKEALGVHPAVTVPLPDRPPVIANHALLEDAARPVLQRVATLTSEAIRAAELTAADLAGIYCVGGSAHLPQLATAVAEHGGITPTIVVDPGFAAARGAADAGATSPGAAGVVEVPVPPVRRAVAIAVPGFASLALIWQCLLTAEQHNTLGVHFWVDLNWGEFTMAAVFALLASLAGGTVLGSLIAARSPTPGTRTEGGKVSVGILAAVSLGAAIAGLYAVVASQYFGQPVGRFLSWALWPITPIAVMAVAMAVVAARQWRVPHGGWSALLAAPTGSIITAAAGMVLVQYSLTAERWPDMVLWIDIAGRVGGLLLGVGVVMALVAPLVFRLILSAPLAVISAAIVSDQAAGILGVIYALAVAGWWAARLWTRIIRPATTVPAPQSQVPAGVPPGGGG
;
A
#
# COMPACT_ATOMS: atom_id res chain seq x y z
N MET A 1 20.56 9.28 -24.38
CA MET A 1 21.99 8.91 -24.38
C MET A 1 22.64 9.67 -25.51
N ARG A 2 23.84 10.21 -25.34
CA ARG A 2 24.58 10.77 -26.49
C ARG A 2 25.04 9.63 -27.39
N ALA A 3 25.35 9.92 -28.65
CA ALA A 3 25.92 8.93 -29.56
C ALA A 3 27.22 8.36 -28.94
N GLY A 4 27.31 7.03 -28.82
CA GLY A 4 28.45 6.32 -28.22
C GLY A 4 28.41 6.11 -26.69
N GLU A 5 27.45 6.68 -25.96
CA GLU A 5 27.33 6.44 -24.51
C GLU A 5 26.48 5.20 -24.22
N ALA A 6 27.08 4.19 -23.58
CA ALA A 6 26.35 3.03 -23.06
C ALA A 6 25.61 3.36 -21.75
N ARG A 7 24.56 2.61 -21.46
CA ARG A 7 23.79 2.65 -20.21
C ARG A 7 23.97 1.33 -19.47
N LEU A 8 24.30 1.42 -18.19
CA LEU A 8 24.39 0.27 -17.30
C LEU A 8 23.12 0.18 -16.44
N SER A 9 22.41 -0.93 -16.51
CA SER A 9 21.42 -1.28 -15.51
C SER A 9 21.94 -2.42 -14.64
N ILE A 10 21.72 -2.32 -13.32
CA ILE A 10 22.12 -3.33 -12.35
C ILE A 10 20.90 -3.70 -11.50
N ASP A 11 20.55 -4.97 -11.51
CA ASP A 11 19.68 -5.59 -10.52
C ASP A 11 20.54 -6.33 -9.49
N CYS A 12 20.79 -5.66 -8.37
CA CYS A 12 21.46 -6.27 -7.24
C CYS A 12 20.43 -7.08 -6.46
N GLY A 13 20.32 -8.37 -6.75
CA GLY A 13 19.41 -9.27 -6.05
C GLY A 13 19.97 -9.77 -4.72
N THR A 14 19.15 -10.53 -3.99
CA THR A 14 19.54 -11.19 -2.73
C THR A 14 20.54 -12.33 -2.96
N THR A 15 20.37 -13.06 -4.06
CA THR A 15 21.17 -14.26 -4.40
C THR A 15 22.14 -14.00 -5.55
N THR A 16 21.69 -13.28 -6.57
CA THR A 16 22.48 -12.96 -7.76
C THR A 16 22.31 -11.49 -8.14
N THR A 17 23.39 -10.89 -8.62
CA THR A 17 23.45 -9.56 -9.20
C THR A 17 23.52 -9.74 -10.70
N LYS A 18 22.63 -9.07 -11.41
CA LYS A 18 22.56 -9.10 -12.87
C LYS A 18 22.77 -7.70 -13.38
N ALA A 19 23.47 -7.59 -14.50
CA ALA A 19 23.71 -6.30 -15.11
C ALA A 19 23.54 -6.41 -16.62
N VAL A 20 23.02 -5.36 -17.23
CA VAL A 20 22.80 -5.24 -18.67
C VAL A 20 23.40 -3.93 -19.13
N LEU A 21 24.18 -4.00 -20.22
CA LEU A 21 24.56 -2.84 -20.99
C LEU A 21 23.57 -2.64 -22.12
N ALA A 22 23.14 -1.41 -22.33
CA ALA A 22 22.36 -1.01 -23.49
C ALA A 22 23.04 0.14 -24.23
N TRP A 23 22.89 0.13 -25.55
CA TRP A 23 23.45 1.14 -26.44
C TRP A 23 22.35 1.97 -27.11
N PRO A 24 22.69 3.15 -27.66
CA PRO A 24 21.71 4.02 -28.32
C PRO A 24 21.04 3.41 -29.55
N ASP A 25 21.61 2.36 -30.14
CA ASP A 25 21.05 1.61 -31.28
C ASP A 25 19.91 0.66 -30.86
N GLY A 26 19.59 0.58 -29.56
CA GLY A 26 18.58 -0.31 -29.02
C GLY A 26 19.09 -1.71 -28.71
N SER A 27 20.36 -2.01 -29.00
CA SER A 27 20.96 -3.28 -28.58
C SER A 27 21.17 -3.29 -27.07
N SER A 28 20.97 -4.46 -26.46
CA SER A 28 21.31 -4.68 -25.06
C SER A 28 21.90 -6.07 -24.85
N THR A 29 22.94 -6.16 -24.03
CA THR A 29 23.63 -7.41 -23.71
C THR A 29 23.80 -7.55 -22.20
N PRO A 30 23.44 -8.70 -21.61
CA PRO A 30 23.84 -9.04 -20.25
C PRO A 30 25.37 -9.01 -20.10
N LEU A 31 25.84 -8.53 -18.96
CA LEU A 31 27.26 -8.64 -18.60
C LEU A 31 27.59 -10.06 -18.16
N ILE A 32 28.78 -10.51 -18.55
CA ILE A 32 29.30 -11.82 -18.19
C ILE A 32 30.33 -11.66 -17.07
N PHE A 33 30.11 -12.35 -15.97
CA PHE A 33 30.98 -12.41 -14.80
C PHE A 33 31.57 -13.81 -14.69
N ASP A 34 32.89 -13.91 -14.83
CA ASP A 34 33.63 -15.17 -14.64
C ASP A 34 33.04 -16.33 -15.49
N GLY A 35 32.63 -16.03 -16.73
CA GLY A 35 32.02 -16.99 -17.66
C GLY A 35 30.52 -17.22 -17.48
N THR A 36 29.86 -16.55 -16.53
CA THR A 36 28.42 -16.70 -16.26
C THR A 36 27.67 -15.37 -16.37
N PRO A 37 26.41 -15.33 -16.80
CA PRO A 37 25.68 -14.07 -16.99
C PRO A 37 25.22 -13.42 -15.67
N CYS A 38 25.48 -14.04 -14.53
CA CYS A 38 25.03 -13.58 -13.20
C CYS A 38 26.20 -13.57 -12.22
N LEU A 39 26.35 -12.50 -11.45
CA LEU A 39 27.32 -12.42 -10.37
C LEU A 39 26.70 -12.94 -9.06
N PRO A 40 27.25 -13.96 -8.39
CA PRO A 40 26.80 -14.34 -7.04
C PRO A 40 26.83 -13.14 -6.09
N SER A 41 25.70 -12.85 -5.41
CA SER A 41 25.58 -11.75 -4.45
C SER A 41 26.03 -12.18 -3.06
N VAL A 42 27.30 -12.52 -2.98
CA VAL A 42 27.99 -12.94 -1.76
C VAL A 42 29.31 -12.19 -1.66
N VAL A 43 29.73 -11.93 -0.44
CA VAL A 43 30.95 -11.21 -0.13
C VAL A 43 31.81 -12.04 0.80
N TYR A 44 33.10 -12.15 0.51
CA TYR A 44 34.07 -12.79 1.37
C TYR A 44 35.04 -11.74 1.91
N VAL A 45 35.34 -11.80 3.21
CA VAL A 45 36.29 -10.90 3.87
C VAL A 45 37.60 -11.64 4.12
N SER A 46 38.67 -11.18 3.49
CA SER A 46 40.01 -11.76 3.69
C SER A 46 40.61 -11.40 5.05
N ASP A 47 41.69 -12.08 5.43
CA ASP A 47 42.48 -11.73 6.62
C ASP A 47 42.96 -10.28 6.65
N GLY A 48 43.29 -9.73 5.49
CA GLY A 48 43.71 -8.34 5.33
C GLY A 48 42.55 -7.33 5.38
N GLY A 49 41.30 -7.79 5.54
CA GLY A 49 40.10 -6.95 5.48
C GLY A 49 39.69 -6.57 4.05
N GLU A 50 40.26 -7.22 3.03
CA GLU A 50 39.83 -7.02 1.65
C GLU A 50 38.48 -7.70 1.39
N VAL A 51 37.67 -7.07 0.56
CA VAL A 51 36.31 -7.50 0.25
C VAL A 51 36.28 -8.09 -1.16
N TRP A 52 36.04 -9.40 -1.25
CA TRP A 52 35.86 -10.11 -2.52
C TRP A 52 34.37 -10.35 -2.77
N THR A 53 33.96 -10.47 -4.04
CA THR A 53 32.57 -10.74 -4.43
C THR A 53 32.50 -11.74 -5.58
N GLY A 54 31.31 -12.32 -5.83
CA GLY A 54 31.09 -13.16 -7.00
C GLY A 54 31.59 -14.59 -6.80
N GLN A 55 32.09 -15.23 -7.87
CA GLN A 55 32.51 -16.63 -7.79
C GLN A 55 33.74 -16.83 -6.92
N GLN A 56 34.70 -15.92 -6.96
CA GLN A 56 35.88 -15.99 -6.08
C GLN A 56 35.46 -15.99 -4.59
N ALA A 57 34.54 -15.12 -4.20
CA ALA A 57 34.03 -15.08 -2.84
C ALA A 57 33.28 -16.36 -2.46
N ARG A 58 32.48 -16.90 -3.38
CA ARG A 58 31.75 -18.16 -3.18
C ARG A 58 32.69 -19.35 -2.98
N GLN A 59 33.75 -19.44 -3.78
CA GLN A 59 34.75 -20.50 -3.66
C GLN A 59 35.53 -20.40 -2.33
N ALA A 60 35.99 -19.20 -1.97
CA ALA A 60 36.69 -18.98 -0.70
C ALA A 60 35.78 -19.30 0.51
N GLY A 61 34.51 -18.90 0.46
CA GLY A 61 33.52 -19.20 1.49
C GLY A 61 33.16 -20.68 1.65
N ALA A 62 33.41 -21.51 0.63
CA ALA A 62 33.23 -22.96 0.76
C ALA A 62 34.30 -23.58 1.68
N THR A 63 35.50 -22.99 1.73
CA THR A 63 36.59 -23.41 2.64
C THR A 63 36.48 -22.72 3.99
N GLU A 64 36.10 -21.44 4.03
CA GLU A 64 35.98 -20.64 5.25
C GLU A 64 34.59 -19.97 5.39
N PRO A 65 33.53 -20.73 5.74
CA PRO A 65 32.16 -20.22 5.77
C PRO A 65 31.95 -19.04 6.73
N HIS A 66 32.72 -19.00 7.83
CA HIS A 66 32.65 -17.95 8.85
C HIS A 66 33.11 -16.57 8.36
N ARG A 67 33.75 -16.50 7.18
CA ARG A 67 34.19 -15.26 6.52
C ARG A 67 33.26 -14.75 5.42
N LEU A 68 32.21 -15.53 5.11
CA LEU A 68 31.29 -15.23 4.03
C LEU A 68 30.08 -14.46 4.55
N ILE A 69 29.78 -13.32 3.94
CA ILE A 69 28.55 -12.56 4.13
C ILE A 69 27.59 -12.88 2.97
N PRO A 70 26.48 -13.60 3.24
CA PRO A 70 25.44 -13.80 2.24
C PRO A 70 24.57 -12.55 2.11
N SER A 71 24.11 -12.26 0.89
CA SER A 71 23.10 -11.22 0.63
C SER A 71 23.46 -9.83 1.18
N PRO A 72 24.49 -9.17 0.63
CA PRO A 72 25.02 -7.90 1.14
C PRO A 72 24.06 -6.70 0.97
N ARG A 73 22.85 -6.92 0.41
CA ARG A 73 21.83 -5.90 0.13
C ARG A 73 20.98 -5.50 1.34
N ARG A 74 21.31 -5.96 2.55
CA ARG A 74 20.56 -5.58 3.76
C ARG A 74 21.22 -4.36 4.41
N PRO A 75 20.47 -3.30 4.73
CA PRO A 75 20.98 -2.25 5.59
C PRO A 75 21.34 -2.91 6.93
N ALA A 76 22.63 -2.93 7.25
CA ALA A 76 23.06 -3.27 8.60
C ALA A 76 22.84 -2.03 9.48
N ASP A 77 22.35 -2.24 10.70
CA ASP A 77 22.27 -1.15 11.68
C ASP A 77 23.68 -0.80 12.21
N ASP A 78 24.62 -1.76 12.18
CA ASP A 78 26.03 -1.61 12.56
C ASP A 78 27.00 -2.25 11.54
N ASP A 79 28.28 -1.88 11.60
CA ASP A 79 29.33 -2.45 10.76
C ASP A 79 29.61 -3.93 11.14
N PRO A 80 29.54 -4.88 10.19
CA PRO A 80 29.77 -6.29 10.49
C PRO A 80 31.22 -6.54 10.92
N THR A 81 31.39 -7.35 11.96
CA THR A 81 32.67 -7.96 12.31
C THR A 81 32.69 -9.39 11.79
N VAL A 82 33.64 -9.69 10.90
CA VAL A 82 33.78 -10.99 10.25
C VAL A 82 35.14 -11.57 10.60
N ALA A 83 35.16 -12.75 11.25
CA ALA A 83 36.38 -13.40 11.72
C ALA A 83 37.31 -12.49 12.56
N GLY A 84 36.75 -11.56 13.34
CA GLY A 84 37.51 -10.59 14.14
C GLY A 84 37.92 -9.31 13.40
N THR A 85 37.64 -9.22 12.10
CA THR A 85 37.90 -8.03 11.27
C THR A 85 36.64 -7.19 11.12
N GLY A 86 36.67 -5.93 11.55
CA GLY A 86 35.58 -4.97 11.32
C GLY A 86 35.58 -4.49 9.87
N VAL A 87 34.44 -4.57 9.20
CA VAL A 87 34.28 -4.14 7.80
C VAL A 87 33.10 -3.19 7.69
N ALA A 88 33.26 -2.09 6.95
CA ALA A 88 32.18 -1.15 6.72
C ALA A 88 31.02 -1.81 5.94
N ALA A 89 29.80 -1.72 6.46
CA ALA A 89 28.62 -2.33 5.83
C ALA A 89 28.38 -1.80 4.40
N LEU A 90 28.71 -0.54 4.15
CA LEU A 90 28.64 0.07 2.82
C LEU A 90 29.65 -0.53 1.84
N ASP A 91 30.84 -0.93 2.28
CA ASP A 91 31.85 -1.56 1.41
C ASP A 91 31.43 -2.97 1.00
N VAL A 92 30.87 -3.73 1.94
CA VAL A 92 30.25 -5.04 1.69
C VAL A 92 29.14 -4.92 0.64
N ALA A 93 28.20 -3.98 0.84
CA ALA A 93 27.10 -3.76 -0.10
C ALA A 93 27.56 -3.21 -1.46
N ALA A 94 28.66 -2.45 -1.50
CA ALA A 94 29.19 -1.84 -2.71
C ALA A 94 29.98 -2.82 -3.59
N ALA A 95 30.51 -3.90 -3.04
CA ALA A 95 31.39 -4.82 -3.77
C ALA A 95 30.73 -5.42 -5.04
N PRO A 96 29.48 -5.95 -5.01
CA PRO A 96 28.83 -6.44 -6.23
C PRO A 96 28.61 -5.34 -7.28
N LEU A 97 28.23 -4.12 -6.84
CA LEU A 97 28.04 -2.98 -7.74
C LEU A 97 29.35 -2.54 -8.37
N ARG A 98 30.45 -2.56 -7.60
CA ARG A 98 31.79 -2.20 -8.08
C ARG A 98 32.27 -3.21 -9.13
N ARG A 99 32.02 -4.51 -8.90
CA ARG A 99 32.31 -5.56 -9.89
C ARG A 99 31.48 -5.39 -11.16
N ALA A 100 30.18 -5.08 -11.04
CA ALA A 100 29.31 -4.78 -12.18
C ALA A 100 29.78 -3.55 -12.97
N ALA A 101 30.19 -2.49 -12.29
CA ALA A 101 30.74 -1.28 -12.92
C ALA A 101 32.03 -1.57 -13.69
N ALA A 102 32.98 -2.27 -13.07
CA ALA A 102 34.25 -2.62 -13.71
C ALA A 102 34.08 -3.55 -14.92
N GLU A 103 33.07 -4.44 -14.88
CA GLU A 103 32.71 -5.26 -16.04
C GLU A 103 32.11 -4.40 -17.15
N ALA A 104 31.18 -3.51 -16.79
CA ALA A 104 30.53 -2.62 -17.73
C ALA A 104 31.53 -1.73 -18.49
N GLU A 105 32.49 -1.13 -17.78
CA GLU A 105 33.52 -0.28 -18.38
C GLU A 105 34.44 -1.06 -19.32
N ARG A 106 34.77 -2.32 -18.97
CA ARG A 106 35.58 -3.19 -19.81
C ARG A 106 34.85 -3.58 -21.09
N THR A 107 33.57 -3.95 -20.99
CA THR A 107 32.74 -4.30 -22.14
C THR A 107 32.44 -3.09 -23.02
N ALA A 108 32.22 -1.90 -22.43
CA ALA A 108 31.95 -0.67 -23.15
C ALA A 108 33.22 0.00 -23.73
N GLY A 109 34.41 -0.39 -23.28
CA GLY A 109 35.68 0.22 -23.68
C GLY A 109 35.92 1.63 -23.11
N GLY A 110 35.21 1.99 -22.03
CA GLY A 110 35.28 3.33 -21.43
C GLY A 110 34.28 3.54 -20.28
N PRO A 111 34.30 4.71 -19.62
CA PRO A 111 33.49 4.99 -18.44
C PRO A 111 31.98 5.04 -18.77
N VAL A 112 31.16 4.35 -17.97
CA VAL A 112 29.70 4.29 -18.14
C VAL A 112 29.00 5.22 -17.14
N ARG A 113 28.38 6.30 -17.63
CA ARG A 113 27.80 7.36 -16.79
C ARG A 113 26.31 7.23 -16.53
N ASP A 114 25.54 6.68 -17.45
CA ASP A 114 24.09 6.44 -17.27
C ASP A 114 23.90 5.12 -16.53
N VAL A 115 23.77 5.19 -15.20
CA VAL A 115 23.66 4.03 -14.33
C VAL A 115 22.26 3.97 -13.72
N ARG A 116 21.66 2.79 -13.79
CA ARG A 116 20.32 2.51 -13.27
C ARG A 116 20.35 1.34 -12.31
N LEU A 117 19.84 1.55 -11.12
CA LEU A 117 19.79 0.52 -10.08
C LEU A 117 18.36 0.09 -9.87
N VAL A 118 18.10 -1.18 -10.08
CA VAL A 118 16.80 -1.79 -9.78
C VAL A 118 16.66 -1.95 -8.27
N VAL A 119 15.51 -1.51 -7.75
CA VAL A 119 15.17 -1.62 -6.32
C VAL A 119 13.75 -2.18 -6.16
N PRO A 120 13.42 -2.90 -5.08
CA PRO A 120 12.06 -3.35 -4.82
C PRO A 120 11.09 -2.17 -4.67
N ALA A 121 9.85 -2.35 -5.11
CA ALA A 121 8.85 -1.28 -5.04
C ALA A 121 8.48 -0.94 -3.59
N GLY A 122 8.42 -1.95 -2.71
CA GLY A 122 8.10 -1.78 -1.29
C GLY A 122 9.16 -1.05 -0.46
N TRP A 123 10.31 -0.68 -1.04
CA TRP A 123 11.35 0.04 -0.31
C TRP A 123 10.98 1.49 -0.01
N GLY A 124 10.96 1.83 1.28
CA GLY A 124 10.80 3.20 1.75
C GLY A 124 12.03 4.11 1.52
N PRO A 125 11.92 5.40 1.82
CA PRO A 125 12.97 6.40 1.55
C PRO A 125 14.33 6.09 2.20
N ARG A 126 14.35 5.53 3.42
CA ARG A 126 15.59 5.15 4.13
C ARG A 126 16.41 4.14 3.32
N ARG A 127 15.79 3.04 2.85
CA ARG A 127 16.46 1.99 2.07
C ARG A 127 16.92 2.49 0.69
N ARG A 128 16.12 3.34 0.05
CA ARG A 128 16.49 3.96 -1.23
C ARG A 128 17.67 4.92 -1.08
N THR A 129 17.71 5.69 -0.01
CA THR A 129 18.85 6.58 0.30
C THR A 129 20.10 5.78 0.60
N TRP A 130 19.98 4.73 1.40
CA TRP A 130 21.06 3.78 1.67
C TRP A 130 21.62 3.18 0.37
N MET A 131 20.78 2.71 -0.56
CA MET A 131 21.23 2.19 -1.85
C MET A 131 22.00 3.23 -2.69
N ARG A 132 21.62 4.52 -2.64
CA ARG A 132 22.40 5.57 -3.30
C ARG A 132 23.78 5.76 -2.66
N GLN A 133 23.88 5.62 -1.34
CA GLN A 133 25.17 5.66 -0.63
C GLN A 133 26.04 4.46 -1.03
N VAL A 134 25.47 3.26 -1.09
CA VAL A 134 26.15 2.04 -1.55
C VAL A 134 26.68 2.22 -2.98
N ALA A 135 25.86 2.75 -3.87
CA ALA A 135 26.25 3.03 -5.24
C ALA A 135 27.38 4.07 -5.32
N HIS A 136 27.29 5.16 -4.55
CA HIS A 136 28.35 6.16 -4.48
C HIS A 136 29.66 5.53 -3.98
N ARG A 137 29.58 4.66 -2.97
CA ARG A 137 30.72 3.88 -2.44
C ARG A 137 31.29 2.88 -3.45
N ALA A 138 30.48 2.45 -4.43
CA ALA A 138 30.91 1.62 -5.56
C ALA A 138 31.54 2.42 -6.71
N GLY A 139 31.62 3.75 -6.63
CA GLY A 139 32.10 4.62 -7.71
C GLY A 139 30.99 5.07 -8.67
N LEU A 140 29.73 4.72 -8.41
CA LEU A 140 28.57 5.08 -9.21
C LEU A 140 27.98 6.39 -8.65
N SER A 141 28.43 7.53 -9.17
CA SER A 141 28.21 8.84 -8.54
C SER A 141 26.77 9.37 -8.62
N GLN A 142 25.97 8.98 -9.63
CA GLN A 142 24.58 9.43 -9.79
C GLN A 142 23.63 8.33 -10.34
N PRO A 143 23.39 7.24 -9.60
CA PRO A 143 22.47 6.20 -10.06
C PRO A 143 21.03 6.69 -10.07
N ARG A 144 20.28 6.35 -11.13
CA ARG A 144 18.82 6.44 -11.12
C ARG A 144 18.25 5.16 -10.54
N LEU A 145 17.47 5.27 -9.47
CA LEU A 145 16.76 4.11 -8.93
C LEU A 145 15.51 3.86 -9.79
N VAL A 146 15.26 2.60 -10.13
CA VAL A 146 14.07 2.16 -10.86
C VAL A 146 13.41 1.05 -10.08
N GLU A 147 12.12 1.15 -9.82
CA GLU A 147 11.36 0.07 -9.19
C GLU A 147 11.35 -1.17 -10.09
N ALA A 148 11.68 -2.33 -9.53
CA ALA A 148 11.67 -3.61 -10.22
C ALA A 148 10.38 -3.88 -11.02
N PRO A 149 9.17 -3.77 -10.43
CA PRO A 149 7.95 -4.04 -11.19
C PRO A 149 7.70 -3.01 -12.30
N VAL A 150 8.11 -1.74 -12.10
CA VAL A 150 8.01 -0.70 -13.14
C VAL A 150 8.98 -0.99 -14.28
N ALA A 151 10.21 -1.42 -13.97
CA ALA A 151 11.19 -1.83 -14.96
C ALA A 151 10.64 -2.99 -15.80
N VAL A 152 10.11 -4.03 -15.16
CA VAL A 152 9.47 -5.17 -15.83
C VAL A 152 8.34 -4.70 -16.75
N ALA A 153 7.46 -3.82 -16.27
CA ALA A 153 6.37 -3.30 -17.08
C ALA A 153 6.85 -2.50 -18.31
N GLN A 154 7.99 -1.80 -18.19
CA GLN A 154 8.64 -1.16 -19.35
C GLN A 154 9.23 -2.19 -20.32
N HIS A 155 9.82 -3.27 -19.79
CA HIS A 155 10.34 -4.36 -20.62
C HIS A 155 9.21 -5.01 -21.44
N LEU A 156 8.05 -5.25 -20.83
CA LEU A 156 6.87 -5.80 -21.51
C LEU A 156 6.45 -4.93 -22.70
N LEU A 157 6.43 -3.61 -22.54
CA LEU A 157 6.15 -2.68 -23.63
C LEU A 157 7.23 -2.75 -24.73
N ALA A 158 8.51 -2.82 -24.34
CA ALA A 158 9.63 -2.87 -25.28
C ALA A 158 9.62 -4.15 -26.14
N VAL A 159 9.17 -5.28 -25.59
CA VAL A 159 9.02 -6.55 -26.33
C VAL A 159 7.68 -6.68 -27.06
N GLY A 160 6.87 -5.61 -27.09
CA GLY A 160 5.66 -5.51 -27.92
C GLY A 160 4.35 -5.90 -27.25
N VAL A 161 4.32 -6.13 -25.93
CA VAL A 161 3.07 -6.38 -25.19
C VAL A 161 2.22 -5.11 -25.18
N GLN A 162 0.99 -5.20 -25.70
CA GLN A 162 0.07 -4.07 -25.81
C GLN A 162 -0.62 -3.80 -24.46
N LEU A 163 -0.21 -2.74 -23.77
CA LEU A 163 -0.79 -2.32 -22.48
C LEU A 163 -1.23 -0.85 -22.59
N PRO A 164 -2.48 -0.58 -23.01
CA PRO A 164 -2.98 0.77 -23.19
C PRO A 164 -3.04 1.56 -21.87
N VAL A 165 -3.08 2.89 -21.98
CA VAL A 165 -3.29 3.76 -20.82
C VAL A 165 -4.63 3.41 -20.15
N GLY A 166 -4.60 3.22 -18.84
CA GLY A 166 -5.73 2.74 -18.05
C GLY A 166 -5.64 1.27 -17.65
N SER A 167 -4.83 0.46 -18.33
CA SER A 167 -4.67 -0.96 -18.00
C SER A 167 -4.07 -1.19 -16.62
N PHE A 168 -4.54 -2.24 -15.95
CA PHE A 168 -3.98 -2.74 -14.70
C PHE A 168 -3.23 -4.04 -14.98
N ILE A 169 -2.04 -4.19 -14.42
CA ILE A 169 -1.27 -5.44 -14.49
C ILE A 169 -0.77 -5.81 -13.10
N VAL A 170 -0.47 -7.09 -12.92
CA VAL A 170 0.23 -7.58 -11.74
C VAL A 170 1.62 -8.05 -12.16
N VAL A 171 2.65 -7.61 -11.44
CA VAL A 171 4.00 -8.17 -11.54
C VAL A 171 4.28 -8.97 -10.28
N CYS A 172 4.53 -10.27 -10.47
CA CYS A 172 4.86 -11.23 -9.42
C CYS A 172 6.36 -11.57 -9.52
N ASP A 173 7.18 -10.95 -8.68
CA ASP A 173 8.62 -11.23 -8.60
C ASP A 173 8.88 -12.33 -7.58
N VAL A 174 9.23 -13.52 -8.08
CA VAL A 174 9.57 -14.71 -7.30
C VAL A 174 11.08 -14.93 -7.36
N GLY A 175 11.80 -14.19 -6.51
CA GLY A 175 13.24 -14.31 -6.30
C GLY A 175 13.57 -15.17 -5.08
N ALA A 176 14.47 -14.69 -4.22
CA ALA A 176 14.78 -15.34 -2.95
C ALA A 176 13.58 -15.35 -1.98
N GLY A 177 12.75 -14.30 -2.04
CA GLY A 177 11.39 -14.23 -1.51
C GLY A 177 10.44 -13.79 -2.63
N ALA A 178 9.19 -13.49 -2.31
CA ALA A 178 8.22 -13.00 -3.28
C ALA A 178 7.83 -11.55 -3.00
N GLU A 179 7.70 -10.76 -4.07
CA GLU A 179 7.09 -9.44 -4.06
C GLU A 179 6.05 -9.39 -5.18
N VAL A 180 4.79 -9.10 -4.83
CA VAL A 180 3.71 -8.90 -5.79
C VAL A 180 3.32 -7.43 -5.80
N THR A 181 3.34 -6.83 -6.98
CA THR A 181 2.97 -5.43 -7.17
C THR A 181 1.88 -5.28 -8.23
N VAL A 182 0.83 -4.53 -7.89
CA VAL A 182 -0.22 -4.13 -8.82
C VAL A 182 0.13 -2.76 -9.40
N LEU A 183 0.17 -2.68 -10.73
CA LEU A 183 0.51 -1.48 -11.47
C LEU A 183 -0.67 -0.99 -12.32
N ARG A 184 -0.78 0.33 -12.45
CA ARG A 184 -1.66 0.99 -13.43
C ARG A 184 -0.82 1.69 -14.50
N ARG A 185 -1.21 1.55 -15.76
CA ARG A 185 -0.66 2.34 -16.85
C ARG A 185 -1.30 3.73 -16.84
N GLY A 186 -0.55 4.75 -16.46
CA GLY A 186 -0.93 6.16 -16.61
C GLY A 186 -0.44 6.75 -17.94
N PRO A 187 -0.87 7.99 -18.28
CA PRO A 187 -0.44 8.66 -19.51
C PRO A 187 1.06 9.01 -19.50
N ALA A 188 1.64 9.23 -18.32
CA ALA A 188 3.04 9.64 -18.16
C ALA A 188 3.98 8.50 -17.71
N GLY A 189 3.45 7.32 -17.37
CA GLY A 189 4.25 6.26 -16.76
C GLY A 189 3.43 5.17 -16.09
N TRP A 190 4.12 4.31 -15.35
CA TRP A 190 3.51 3.28 -14.52
C TRP A 190 3.36 3.78 -13.08
N GLU A 191 2.25 3.42 -12.47
CA GLU A 191 1.93 3.77 -11.09
C GLU A 191 1.75 2.51 -10.25
N VAL A 192 2.34 2.51 -9.06
CA VAL A 192 2.21 1.41 -8.09
C VAL A 192 0.95 1.65 -7.25
N LEU A 193 0.00 0.72 -7.31
CA LEU A 193 -1.23 0.78 -6.51
C LEU A 193 -1.10 0.06 -5.18
N ALA A 194 -0.52 -1.14 -5.20
CA ALA A 194 -0.30 -1.97 -4.03
C ALA A 194 0.95 -2.82 -4.23
N THR A 195 1.72 -3.01 -3.16
CA THR A 195 2.85 -3.94 -3.12
C THR A 195 2.77 -4.75 -1.85
N LEU A 196 2.78 -6.08 -1.97
CA LEU A 196 2.91 -7.01 -0.86
C LEU A 196 4.16 -7.85 -1.07
N ALA A 197 4.87 -8.15 0.00
CA ALA A 197 6.08 -8.96 -0.05
C ALA A 197 6.13 -9.95 1.10
N ASP A 198 6.66 -11.13 0.83
CA ASP A 198 6.88 -12.18 1.79
C ASP A 198 8.28 -12.77 1.61
N PRO A 199 9.23 -12.44 2.52
CA PRO A 199 10.59 -12.96 2.48
C PRO A 199 10.68 -14.49 2.61
N ALA A 200 9.65 -15.13 3.17
CA ALA A 200 9.60 -16.58 3.35
C ALA A 200 8.92 -17.31 2.17
N ALA A 201 8.37 -16.58 1.19
CA ALA A 201 7.72 -17.16 0.04
C ALA A 201 8.59 -17.02 -1.22
N GLY A 202 9.67 -17.78 -1.36
CA GLY A 202 10.48 -17.74 -2.57
C GLY A 202 11.54 -18.83 -2.64
N GLY A 203 12.49 -18.66 -3.55
CA GLY A 203 13.49 -19.66 -3.86
C GLY A 203 14.32 -20.12 -2.66
N ALA A 204 14.54 -19.27 -1.66
CA ALA A 204 15.28 -19.65 -0.45
C ALA A 204 14.49 -20.63 0.43
N ALA A 205 13.16 -20.47 0.51
CA ALA A 205 12.31 -21.41 1.23
C ALA A 205 12.19 -22.75 0.50
N ILE A 206 12.20 -22.73 -0.84
CA ILE A 206 12.25 -23.96 -1.65
C ILE A 206 13.58 -24.68 -1.43
N ASP A 207 14.70 -23.96 -1.41
CA ASP A 207 16.03 -24.54 -1.11
C ASP A 207 16.02 -25.23 0.27
N GLN A 208 15.45 -24.58 1.29
CA GLN A 208 15.33 -25.14 2.64
C GLN A 208 14.42 -26.38 2.70
N ALA A 209 13.24 -26.31 2.10
CA ALA A 209 12.30 -27.43 2.05
C ALA A 209 12.91 -28.65 1.32
N LEU A 210 13.57 -28.41 0.18
CA LEU A 210 14.25 -29.46 -0.58
C LEU A 210 15.42 -30.07 0.21
N THR A 211 16.18 -29.23 0.93
CA THR A 211 17.25 -29.71 1.83
C THR A 211 16.68 -30.63 2.91
N GLY A 212 15.57 -30.23 3.55
CA GLY A 212 14.88 -31.05 4.55
C GLY A 212 14.37 -32.38 3.99
N ASN A 213 13.80 -32.37 2.79
CA ASN A 213 13.30 -33.58 2.12
C ASN A 213 14.44 -34.56 1.75
N LEU A 214 15.61 -34.04 1.35
CA LEU A 214 16.76 -34.86 0.94
C LEU A 214 17.54 -35.44 2.13
N LEU A 215 17.60 -34.72 3.26
CA LEU A 215 18.50 -35.04 4.37
C LEU A 215 17.80 -35.47 5.66
N GLY A 216 16.49 -35.25 5.77
CA GLY A 216 15.72 -35.46 6.99
C GLY A 216 16.05 -34.44 8.09
N PRO A 217 15.39 -34.53 9.27
CA PRO A 217 15.53 -33.57 10.36
C PRO A 217 16.90 -33.59 11.08
N ALA A 218 17.77 -34.55 10.77
CA ALA A 218 18.97 -34.85 11.55
C ALA A 218 20.24 -34.05 11.17
N VAL A 219 20.18 -33.10 10.23
CA VAL A 219 21.36 -32.36 9.72
C VAL A 219 21.48 -30.92 10.27
N ALA A 220 20.70 -30.58 11.30
CA ALA A 220 20.65 -29.22 11.83
C ALA A 220 21.85 -28.80 12.73
N SER A 221 22.89 -29.62 12.91
CA SER A 221 23.85 -29.45 14.02
C SER A 221 25.31 -29.13 13.70
N ASP A 222 25.78 -29.14 12.44
CA ASP A 222 27.17 -28.73 12.12
C ASP A 222 27.20 -27.53 11.16
N GLY A 223 27.50 -26.35 11.72
CA GLY A 223 27.37 -25.05 11.05
C GLY A 223 28.27 -24.80 9.83
N GLY A 224 29.28 -25.65 9.59
CA GLY A 224 30.16 -25.55 8.41
C GLY A 224 29.60 -26.24 7.15
N GLY A 225 28.97 -27.42 7.30
CA GLY A 225 28.49 -28.21 6.15
C GLY A 225 27.16 -27.71 5.57
N GLN A 226 26.35 -27.02 6.38
CA GLN A 226 25.01 -26.60 5.99
C GLN A 226 24.98 -25.58 4.83
N ALA A 227 25.93 -24.65 4.80
CA ALA A 227 26.02 -23.66 3.71
C ALA A 227 26.35 -24.34 2.37
N THR A 228 27.32 -25.26 2.38
CA THR A 228 27.72 -26.04 1.20
C THR A 228 26.59 -26.93 0.71
N VAL A 229 25.85 -27.57 1.62
CA VAL A 229 24.64 -28.34 1.30
C VAL A 229 23.58 -27.48 0.62
N ILE A 230 23.25 -26.32 1.20
CA ILE A 230 22.22 -25.42 0.64
C ILE A 230 22.61 -24.98 -0.77
N ASP A 231 23.90 -24.73 -1.01
CA ASP A 231 24.41 -24.36 -2.32
C ASP A 231 24.33 -25.51 -3.33
N SER A 232 24.65 -26.75 -2.94
CA SER A 232 24.43 -27.94 -3.77
C SER A 232 22.94 -28.15 -4.09
N VAL A 233 22.07 -27.97 -3.10
CA VAL A 233 20.61 -28.11 -3.27
C VAL A 233 20.06 -27.02 -4.18
N ARG A 234 20.55 -25.78 -4.07
CA ARG A 234 20.17 -24.69 -4.97
C ARG A 234 20.57 -24.99 -6.42
N ALA A 235 21.80 -25.47 -6.64
CA ALA A 235 22.24 -25.89 -7.97
C ALA A 235 21.39 -27.04 -8.51
N ALA A 236 21.02 -28.00 -7.66
CA ALA A 236 20.12 -29.09 -8.04
C ALA A 236 18.72 -28.58 -8.40
N LYS A 237 18.14 -27.66 -7.63
CA LYS A 237 16.85 -27.02 -7.93
C LYS A 237 16.86 -26.33 -9.29
N GLU A 238 17.91 -25.55 -9.58
CA GLU A 238 18.06 -24.87 -10.87
C GLU A 238 18.17 -25.87 -12.03
N ALA A 239 18.97 -26.93 -11.86
CA ALA A 239 19.14 -27.98 -12.86
C ALA A 239 17.87 -28.82 -13.07
N LEU A 240 17.07 -29.06 -12.02
CA LEU A 240 15.78 -29.75 -12.08
C LEU A 240 14.70 -28.97 -12.85
N GLY A 241 14.91 -27.67 -13.09
CA GLY A 241 14.07 -26.90 -14.01
C GLY A 241 14.19 -27.33 -15.47
N VAL A 242 15.24 -28.07 -15.83
CA VAL A 242 15.51 -28.53 -17.21
C VAL A 242 15.69 -30.05 -17.28
N HIS A 243 16.20 -30.67 -16.22
CA HIS A 243 16.48 -32.10 -16.16
C HIS A 243 15.48 -32.82 -15.24
N PRO A 244 15.04 -34.04 -15.58
CA PRO A 244 14.06 -34.78 -14.76
C PRO A 244 14.62 -35.24 -13.41
N ALA A 245 15.94 -35.43 -13.33
CA ALA A 245 16.66 -35.82 -12.13
C ALA A 245 18.10 -35.30 -12.16
N VAL A 246 18.65 -35.00 -10.98
CA VAL A 246 20.01 -34.46 -10.81
C VAL A 246 20.65 -35.09 -9.58
N THR A 247 21.94 -35.42 -9.70
CA THR A 247 22.75 -35.90 -8.58
C THR A 247 23.22 -34.71 -7.74
N VAL A 248 22.84 -34.68 -6.46
CA VAL A 248 23.19 -33.64 -5.50
C VAL A 248 24.41 -34.10 -4.69
N PRO A 249 25.57 -33.44 -4.84
CA PRO A 249 26.73 -33.76 -4.01
C PRO A 249 26.51 -33.25 -2.59
N LEU A 250 26.75 -34.11 -1.61
CA LEU A 250 26.64 -33.80 -0.20
C LEU A 250 28.03 -33.93 0.46
N PRO A 251 28.43 -33.01 1.33
CA PRO A 251 29.63 -33.17 2.13
C PRO A 251 29.48 -34.38 3.06
N ASP A 252 30.54 -35.18 3.16
CA ASP A 252 30.68 -36.32 4.08
C ASP A 252 29.60 -37.41 3.96
N ARG A 253 28.90 -37.48 2.81
CA ARG A 253 27.83 -38.44 2.53
C ARG A 253 27.82 -38.85 1.05
N PRO A 254 27.28 -40.03 0.71
CA PRO A 254 27.05 -40.37 -0.69
C PRO A 254 26.11 -39.35 -1.34
N PRO A 255 26.32 -39.03 -2.63
CA PRO A 255 25.45 -38.11 -3.35
C PRO A 255 24.03 -38.69 -3.45
N VAL A 256 23.02 -37.81 -3.41
CA VAL A 256 21.59 -38.19 -3.45
C VAL A 256 21.00 -37.75 -4.78
N ILE A 257 20.08 -38.53 -5.34
CA ILE A 257 19.36 -38.15 -6.55
C ILE A 257 18.12 -37.34 -6.15
N ALA A 258 18.07 -36.08 -6.56
CA ALA A 258 16.86 -35.28 -6.52
C ALA A 258 16.11 -35.42 -7.85
N ASN A 259 14.78 -35.45 -7.81
CA ASN A 259 13.93 -35.56 -9.00
C ASN A 259 12.86 -34.47 -9.00
N HIS A 260 12.14 -34.35 -10.12
CA HIS A 260 11.09 -33.34 -10.26
C HIS A 260 10.02 -33.45 -9.16
N ALA A 261 9.57 -34.65 -8.79
CA ALA A 261 8.57 -34.86 -7.75
C ALA A 261 8.98 -34.26 -6.38
N LEU A 262 10.23 -34.47 -5.97
CA LEU A 262 10.77 -33.87 -4.74
C LEU A 262 10.77 -32.33 -4.79
N LEU A 263 11.07 -31.76 -5.96
CA LEU A 263 10.99 -30.31 -6.17
C LEU A 263 9.54 -29.82 -6.12
N GLU A 264 8.59 -30.52 -6.75
CA GLU A 264 7.17 -30.14 -6.70
C GLU A 264 6.67 -30.10 -5.27
N ASP A 265 6.97 -31.13 -4.48
CA ASP A 265 6.54 -31.21 -3.08
C ASP A 265 7.18 -30.13 -2.21
N ALA A 266 8.47 -29.83 -2.43
CA ALA A 266 9.15 -28.74 -1.74
C ALA A 266 8.62 -27.35 -2.15
N ALA A 267 8.27 -27.16 -3.42
CA ALA A 267 7.83 -25.88 -3.96
C ALA A 267 6.35 -25.59 -3.68
N ARG A 268 5.50 -26.61 -3.59
CA ARG A 268 4.04 -26.50 -3.44
C ARG A 268 3.58 -25.50 -2.37
N PRO A 269 4.01 -25.58 -1.09
CA PRO A 269 3.55 -24.65 -0.07
C PRO A 269 4.02 -23.21 -0.34
N VAL A 270 5.22 -23.05 -0.90
CA VAL A 270 5.79 -21.74 -1.24
C VAL A 270 4.99 -21.09 -2.37
N LEU A 271 4.71 -21.84 -3.43
CA LEU A 271 3.98 -21.33 -4.60
C LEU A 271 2.51 -21.03 -4.29
N GLN A 272 1.86 -21.83 -3.42
CA GLN A 272 0.52 -21.51 -2.91
C GLN A 272 0.51 -20.19 -2.10
N ARG A 273 1.56 -19.93 -1.33
CA ARG A 273 1.71 -18.65 -0.63
C ARG A 273 1.89 -17.49 -1.60
N VAL A 274 2.67 -17.65 -2.67
CA VAL A 274 2.81 -16.64 -3.75
C VAL A 274 1.46 -16.37 -4.42
N ALA A 275 0.68 -17.40 -4.69
CA ALA A 275 -0.66 -17.27 -5.26
C ALA A 275 -1.61 -16.52 -4.32
N THR A 276 -1.56 -16.82 -3.02
CA THR A 276 -2.34 -16.11 -1.99
C THR A 276 -1.95 -14.63 -1.91
N LEU A 277 -0.64 -14.33 -1.89
CA LEU A 277 -0.12 -12.96 -1.91
C LEU A 277 -0.58 -12.19 -3.15
N THR A 278 -0.71 -12.89 -4.28
CA THR A 278 -1.20 -12.30 -5.52
C THR A 278 -2.65 -11.84 -5.37
N SER A 279 -3.53 -12.71 -4.88
CA SER A 279 -4.94 -12.35 -4.62
C SER A 279 -5.08 -11.28 -3.54
N GLU A 280 -4.24 -11.31 -2.49
CA GLU A 280 -4.20 -10.27 -1.46
C GLU A 280 -3.79 -8.90 -2.04
N ALA A 281 -2.79 -8.86 -2.94
CA ALA A 281 -2.30 -7.63 -3.55
C ALA A 281 -3.35 -7.01 -4.49
N ILE A 282 -4.03 -7.84 -5.29
CA ILE A 282 -5.14 -7.42 -6.15
C ILE A 282 -6.27 -6.79 -5.32
N ARG A 283 -6.66 -7.46 -4.22
CA ARG A 283 -7.68 -6.94 -3.30
C ARG A 283 -7.22 -5.66 -2.60
N ALA A 284 -5.94 -5.55 -2.22
CA ALA A 284 -5.39 -4.35 -1.61
C ALA A 284 -5.37 -3.15 -2.57
N ALA A 285 -5.29 -3.40 -3.87
CA ALA A 285 -5.48 -2.39 -4.92
C ALA A 285 -6.96 -2.08 -5.23
N GLU A 286 -7.90 -2.72 -4.52
CA GLU A 286 -9.35 -2.60 -4.72
C GLU A 286 -9.81 -3.01 -6.13
N LEU A 287 -9.13 -4.01 -6.72
CA LEU A 287 -9.43 -4.58 -8.02
C LEU A 287 -9.93 -6.02 -7.91
N THR A 288 -10.50 -6.52 -9.00
CA THR A 288 -10.81 -7.93 -9.23
C THR A 288 -9.95 -8.50 -10.36
N ALA A 289 -9.95 -9.82 -10.52
CA ALA A 289 -9.27 -10.48 -11.63
C ALA A 289 -9.75 -9.96 -13.00
N ALA A 290 -11.03 -9.65 -13.14
CA ALA A 290 -11.61 -9.15 -14.40
C ALA A 290 -11.09 -7.76 -14.81
N ASP A 291 -10.54 -6.98 -13.87
CA ASP A 291 -10.01 -5.64 -14.15
C ASP A 291 -8.57 -5.68 -14.71
N LEU A 292 -7.90 -6.84 -14.66
CA LEU A 292 -6.49 -6.98 -15.00
C LEU A 292 -6.31 -7.33 -16.47
N ALA A 293 -5.37 -6.63 -17.12
CA ALA A 293 -4.90 -6.99 -18.46
C ALA A 293 -3.97 -8.22 -18.44
N GLY A 294 -3.35 -8.53 -17.29
CA GLY A 294 -2.53 -9.73 -17.14
C GLY A 294 -1.75 -9.78 -15.83
N ILE A 295 -1.29 -10.99 -15.50
CA ILE A 295 -0.35 -11.27 -14.40
C ILE A 295 0.97 -11.71 -15.03
N TYR A 296 2.07 -11.08 -14.67
CA TYR A 296 3.40 -11.34 -15.23
C TYR A 296 4.35 -11.80 -14.14
N CYS A 297 4.86 -13.02 -14.27
CA CYS A 297 5.80 -13.62 -13.31
C CYS A 297 7.25 -13.39 -13.76
N VAL A 298 8.07 -12.90 -12.83
CA VAL A 298 9.50 -12.62 -13.00
C VAL A 298 10.29 -13.15 -11.81
N GLY A 299 11.61 -13.06 -11.87
CA GLY A 299 12.48 -13.50 -10.78
C GLY A 299 13.07 -14.89 -11.02
N GLY A 300 14.12 -15.20 -10.25
CA GLY A 300 14.94 -16.39 -10.46
C GLY A 300 14.20 -17.71 -10.28
N SER A 301 13.08 -17.74 -9.54
CA SER A 301 12.27 -18.94 -9.32
C SER A 301 10.94 -18.93 -10.08
N ALA A 302 10.69 -17.93 -10.94
CA ALA A 302 9.48 -17.88 -11.75
C ALA A 302 9.43 -18.88 -12.92
N HIS A 303 10.55 -19.52 -13.23
CA HIS A 303 10.60 -20.58 -14.26
C HIS A 303 10.01 -21.91 -13.78
N LEU A 304 9.71 -22.05 -12.47
CA LEU A 304 9.11 -23.27 -11.94
C LEU A 304 7.72 -23.49 -12.55
N PRO A 305 7.47 -24.62 -13.24
CA PRO A 305 6.21 -24.85 -13.97
C PRO A 305 4.96 -24.74 -13.08
N GLN A 306 5.07 -25.15 -11.82
CA GLN A 306 3.96 -25.18 -10.87
C GLN A 306 3.52 -23.78 -10.42
N LEU A 307 4.34 -22.74 -10.64
CA LEU A 307 3.97 -21.37 -10.29
C LEU A 307 2.75 -20.91 -11.10
N ALA A 308 2.76 -21.19 -12.40
CA ALA A 308 1.69 -20.76 -13.29
C ALA A 308 0.36 -21.40 -12.89
N THR A 309 0.38 -22.71 -12.60
CA THR A 309 -0.78 -23.46 -12.12
C THR A 309 -1.29 -22.93 -10.79
N ALA A 310 -0.41 -22.75 -9.79
CA ALA A 310 -0.81 -22.28 -8.47
C ALA A 310 -1.47 -20.89 -8.51
N VAL A 311 -0.90 -19.97 -9.30
CA VAL A 311 -1.45 -18.62 -9.47
C VAL A 311 -2.75 -18.64 -10.28
N ALA A 312 -2.87 -19.49 -11.31
CA ALA A 312 -4.10 -19.62 -12.08
C ALA A 312 -5.27 -20.15 -11.23
N GLU A 313 -5.02 -21.18 -10.41
CA GLU A 313 -6.03 -21.79 -9.53
C GLU A 313 -6.57 -20.82 -8.48
N HIS A 314 -5.72 -19.95 -7.91
CA HIS A 314 -6.13 -19.00 -6.87
C HIS A 314 -6.55 -17.63 -7.40
N GLY A 315 -5.96 -17.19 -8.52
CA GLY A 315 -6.10 -15.84 -9.07
C GLY A 315 -7.10 -15.73 -10.23
N GLY A 316 -7.55 -16.85 -10.79
CA GLY A 316 -8.52 -16.89 -11.90
C GLY A 316 -8.00 -16.37 -13.24
N ILE A 317 -6.71 -16.03 -13.33
CA ILE A 317 -6.03 -15.58 -14.56
C ILE A 317 -4.77 -16.40 -14.72
N THR A 318 -4.56 -16.97 -15.90
CA THR A 318 -3.31 -17.64 -16.25
C THR A 318 -2.18 -16.61 -16.30
N PRO A 319 -1.16 -16.71 -15.43
CA PRO A 319 -0.04 -15.78 -15.48
C PRO A 319 0.85 -16.06 -16.69
N THR A 320 1.48 -15.01 -17.19
CA THR A 320 2.53 -15.09 -18.20
C THR A 320 3.89 -15.08 -17.52
N ILE A 321 4.69 -16.12 -17.72
CA ILE A 321 6.10 -16.10 -17.31
C ILE A 321 6.86 -15.27 -18.34
N VAL A 322 7.51 -14.21 -17.90
CA VAL A 322 8.27 -13.32 -18.79
C VAL A 322 9.48 -14.07 -19.34
N VAL A 323 9.81 -13.85 -20.61
CA VAL A 323 11.02 -14.42 -21.23
C VAL A 323 12.25 -13.95 -20.45
N ASP A 324 13.13 -14.90 -20.12
CA ASP A 324 14.31 -14.64 -19.28
C ASP A 324 13.92 -13.90 -17.97
N PRO A 325 13.08 -14.52 -17.12
CA PRO A 325 12.42 -13.85 -16.00
C PRO A 325 13.43 -13.30 -14.99
N GLY A 326 14.65 -13.85 -14.97
CA GLY A 326 15.74 -13.39 -14.14
C GLY A 326 16.29 -12.03 -14.57
N PHE A 327 16.28 -11.66 -15.86
CA PHE A 327 16.85 -10.41 -16.37
C PHE A 327 15.79 -9.36 -16.72
N ALA A 328 14.50 -9.70 -16.69
CA ALA A 328 13.41 -8.80 -17.08
C ALA A 328 13.49 -7.41 -16.42
N ALA A 329 13.80 -7.35 -15.13
CA ALA A 329 13.93 -6.09 -14.41
C ALA A 329 15.18 -5.29 -14.85
N ALA A 330 16.33 -5.95 -15.02
CA ALA A 330 17.55 -5.29 -15.51
C ALA A 330 17.40 -4.79 -16.95
N ARG A 331 16.81 -5.59 -17.85
CA ARG A 331 16.51 -5.20 -19.23
C ARG A 331 15.52 -4.04 -19.28
N GLY A 332 14.41 -4.13 -18.56
CA GLY A 332 13.44 -3.05 -18.49
C GLY A 332 13.99 -1.75 -17.90
N ALA A 333 14.89 -1.86 -16.92
CA ALA A 333 15.62 -0.71 -16.41
C ALA A 333 16.60 -0.16 -17.44
N ALA A 334 17.17 -0.96 -18.33
CA ALA A 334 17.94 -0.45 -19.46
C ALA A 334 17.04 0.23 -20.51
N ASP A 335 15.84 -0.29 -20.75
CA ASP A 335 14.90 0.19 -21.78
C ASP A 335 14.17 1.49 -21.41
N ALA A 336 13.99 1.79 -20.11
CA ALA A 336 13.23 2.98 -19.72
C ALA A 336 13.83 4.26 -20.37
N GLY A 337 13.03 5.11 -21.02
CA GLY A 337 13.54 6.29 -21.73
C GLY A 337 14.29 7.29 -20.83
N ALA A 338 15.06 8.23 -21.44
CA ALA A 338 15.70 9.35 -20.76
C ALA A 338 14.70 10.28 -20.02
N THR A 339 13.40 10.10 -20.29
CA THR A 339 12.25 10.74 -19.68
C THR A 339 11.73 9.95 -18.47
N SER A 340 12.56 9.82 -17.44
CA SER A 340 12.02 9.90 -16.08
C SER A 340 12.45 11.27 -15.58
N PRO A 341 11.53 12.23 -15.35
CA PRO A 341 11.87 13.41 -14.60
C PRO A 341 12.45 12.90 -13.28
N GLY A 342 13.71 13.26 -13.02
CA GLY A 342 14.28 13.09 -11.69
C GLY A 342 13.32 13.74 -10.70
N ALA A 343 12.82 12.95 -9.75
CA ALA A 343 12.15 13.40 -8.53
C ALA A 343 11.49 14.79 -8.58
N ALA A 344 10.35 14.92 -9.28
CA ALA A 344 9.41 16.02 -9.09
C ALA A 344 8.06 15.65 -9.71
N GLY A 345 7.22 15.02 -8.89
CA GLY A 345 5.90 14.56 -9.29
C GLY A 345 5.61 13.26 -8.58
N VAL A 346 5.24 13.35 -7.30
CA VAL A 346 4.41 12.30 -6.70
C VAL A 346 3.14 12.31 -7.55
N VAL A 347 3.05 11.37 -8.49
CA VAL A 347 1.79 11.08 -9.17
C VAL A 347 0.89 10.55 -8.06
N GLU A 348 -0.09 11.38 -7.75
CA GLU A 348 -1.12 11.10 -6.77
C GLU A 348 -1.95 9.94 -7.32
N VAL A 349 -1.87 8.78 -6.67
CA VAL A 349 -2.72 7.60 -6.90
C VAL A 349 -4.14 8.04 -7.20
N PRO A 350 -4.63 7.93 -8.45
CA PRO A 350 -6.03 8.04 -8.75
C PRO A 350 -6.63 6.72 -8.28
N VAL A 351 -7.05 6.71 -7.02
CA VAL A 351 -8.13 5.82 -6.55
C VAL A 351 -9.21 5.84 -7.64
N PRO A 352 -9.76 4.68 -8.02
CA PRO A 352 -10.72 4.59 -9.12
C PRO A 352 -11.73 5.75 -9.04
N PRO A 353 -11.90 6.55 -10.12
CA PRO A 353 -12.59 7.84 -10.09
C PRO A 353 -14.00 7.72 -9.49
N VAL A 354 -14.63 6.56 -9.65
CA VAL A 354 -15.95 6.25 -9.11
C VAL A 354 -15.97 6.26 -7.57
N ARG A 355 -15.02 5.63 -6.88
CA ARG A 355 -15.09 5.53 -5.41
C ARG A 355 -14.81 6.86 -4.71
N ARG A 356 -13.89 7.66 -5.25
CA ARG A 356 -13.66 9.04 -4.79
C ARG A 356 -14.86 9.94 -5.12
N ALA A 357 -15.42 9.82 -6.32
CA ALA A 357 -16.63 10.54 -6.69
C ALA A 357 -17.79 10.18 -5.76
N VAL A 358 -18.00 8.90 -5.45
CA VAL A 358 -19.03 8.42 -4.51
C VAL A 358 -18.80 8.97 -3.10
N ALA A 359 -17.55 9.00 -2.61
CA ALA A 359 -17.22 9.53 -1.29
C ALA A 359 -17.49 11.04 -1.14
N ILE A 360 -17.46 11.81 -2.24
CA ILE A 360 -17.78 13.25 -2.26
C ILE A 360 -19.28 13.47 -2.55
N ALA A 361 -19.82 12.71 -3.52
CA ALA A 361 -21.19 12.84 -4.00
C ALA A 361 -22.21 12.42 -2.96
N VAL A 362 -22.00 11.30 -2.25
CA VAL A 362 -22.98 10.79 -1.28
C VAL A 362 -23.26 11.79 -0.15
N PRO A 363 -22.27 12.35 0.55
CA PRO A 363 -22.53 13.40 1.54
C PRO A 363 -23.10 14.69 0.92
N GLY A 364 -22.67 15.06 -0.29
CA GLY A 364 -23.19 16.24 -0.98
C GLY A 364 -24.67 16.13 -1.33
N PHE A 365 -25.08 15.03 -1.96
CA PHE A 365 -26.48 14.77 -2.28
C PHE A 365 -27.35 14.58 -1.04
N ALA A 366 -26.84 13.89 -0.01
CA ALA A 366 -27.54 13.76 1.27
C ALA A 366 -27.75 15.14 1.92
N SER A 367 -26.74 16.01 1.90
CA SER A 367 -26.85 17.39 2.40
C SER A 367 -27.94 18.17 1.67
N LEU A 368 -27.93 18.13 0.33
CA LEU A 368 -28.90 18.83 -0.51
C LEU A 368 -30.33 18.29 -0.34
N ALA A 369 -30.49 16.97 -0.21
CA ALA A 369 -31.79 16.35 0.02
C ALA A 369 -32.39 16.77 1.37
N LEU A 370 -31.58 16.75 2.44
CA LEU A 370 -32.05 17.14 3.78
C LEU A 370 -32.36 18.62 3.88
N ILE A 371 -31.53 19.52 3.32
CA ILE A 371 -31.86 20.96 3.35
C ILE A 371 -33.13 21.25 2.54
N TRP A 372 -33.32 20.58 1.41
CA TRP A 372 -34.51 20.71 0.59
C TRP A 372 -35.77 20.26 1.33
N GLN A 373 -35.75 19.06 1.90
CA GLN A 373 -36.86 18.53 2.69
C GLN A 373 -37.15 19.40 3.92
N CYS A 374 -36.12 19.83 4.64
CA CYS A 374 -36.24 20.70 5.82
C CYS A 374 -36.97 22.01 5.49
N LEU A 375 -36.69 22.63 4.35
CA LEU A 375 -37.35 23.87 3.92
C LEU A 375 -38.81 23.64 3.48
N LEU A 376 -39.10 22.52 2.80
CA LEU A 376 -40.44 22.21 2.32
C LEU A 376 -41.40 21.77 3.41
N THR A 377 -40.89 21.15 4.46
CA THR A 377 -41.68 20.56 5.55
C THR A 377 -41.80 21.48 6.77
N ALA A 378 -41.25 22.69 6.70
CA ALA A 378 -41.33 23.66 7.79
C ALA A 378 -42.73 24.28 7.88
N GLU A 379 -43.27 24.34 9.09
CA GLU A 379 -44.58 24.94 9.35
C GLU A 379 -44.42 26.42 9.71
N GLN A 380 -45.23 27.28 9.07
CA GLN A 380 -45.25 28.72 9.34
C GLN A 380 -46.47 29.07 10.20
N HIS A 381 -46.21 29.57 11.40
CA HIS A 381 -47.25 30.01 12.32
C HIS A 381 -47.34 31.54 12.31
N ASN A 382 -48.52 32.05 11.97
CA ASN A 382 -48.83 33.47 12.02
C ASN A 382 -50.06 33.70 12.90
N THR A 383 -49.85 34.24 14.10
CA THR A 383 -50.96 34.65 14.98
C THR A 383 -51.28 36.13 14.75
N LEU A 384 -52.44 36.37 14.13
CA LEU A 384 -53.07 37.69 13.96
C LEU A 384 -52.18 38.75 13.26
N GLY A 385 -51.15 38.34 12.50
CA GLY A 385 -50.24 39.26 11.81
C GLY A 385 -49.19 39.92 12.71
N VAL A 386 -49.10 39.55 13.99
CA VAL A 386 -48.24 40.19 15.00
C VAL A 386 -47.12 39.26 15.48
N HIS A 387 -47.37 37.95 15.54
CA HIS A 387 -46.38 36.95 15.93
C HIS A 387 -46.20 35.92 14.82
N PHE A 388 -45.05 35.99 14.17
CA PHE A 388 -44.63 35.09 13.11
C PHE A 388 -43.44 34.26 13.59
N TRP A 389 -43.62 32.93 13.68
CA TRP A 389 -42.53 31.99 13.96
C TRP A 389 -42.62 30.78 13.03
N VAL A 390 -41.50 30.08 12.87
CA VAL A 390 -41.38 28.93 11.97
C VAL A 390 -40.90 27.73 12.76
N ASP A 391 -41.64 26.64 12.66
CA ASP A 391 -41.29 25.35 13.24
C ASP A 391 -40.57 24.54 12.17
N LEU A 392 -39.25 24.54 12.29
CA LEU A 392 -38.32 23.88 11.38
C LEU A 392 -37.61 22.77 12.14
N ASN A 393 -37.49 21.59 11.54
CA ASN A 393 -36.67 20.52 12.09
C ASN A 393 -35.18 20.90 12.03
N TRP A 394 -34.73 21.51 13.12
CA TRP A 394 -33.36 21.98 13.23
C TRP A 394 -32.35 20.83 13.31
N GLY A 395 -32.78 19.60 13.61
CA GLY A 395 -31.94 18.39 13.55
C GLY A 395 -31.61 17.97 12.12
N GLU A 396 -32.59 18.06 11.22
CA GLU A 396 -32.39 17.84 9.79
C GLU A 396 -31.48 18.91 9.18
N PHE A 397 -31.73 20.17 9.54
CA PHE A 397 -30.88 21.31 9.19
C PHE A 397 -29.42 21.15 9.67
N THR A 398 -29.26 20.66 10.90
CA THR A 398 -27.96 20.33 11.49
C THR A 398 -27.23 19.25 10.69
N MET A 399 -27.90 18.16 10.35
CA MET A 399 -27.28 17.07 9.57
C MET A 399 -26.94 17.52 8.15
N ALA A 400 -27.77 18.37 7.53
CA ALA A 400 -27.46 18.95 6.23
C ALA A 400 -26.15 19.75 6.26
N ALA A 401 -25.93 20.56 7.30
CA ALA A 401 -24.67 21.30 7.50
C ALA A 401 -23.47 20.38 7.75
N VAL A 402 -23.64 19.34 8.57
CA VAL A 402 -22.59 18.32 8.82
C VAL A 402 -22.19 17.61 7.54
N PHE A 403 -23.16 17.18 6.73
CA PHE A 403 -22.90 16.50 5.46
C PHE A 403 -22.26 17.42 4.42
N ALA A 404 -22.60 18.71 4.38
CA ALA A 404 -21.91 19.69 3.54
C ALA A 404 -20.43 19.83 3.92
N LEU A 405 -20.12 19.87 5.22
CA LEU A 405 -18.75 19.89 5.71
C LEU A 405 -18.00 18.60 5.36
N LEU A 406 -18.63 17.43 5.54
CA LEU A 406 -18.03 16.14 5.19
C LEU A 406 -17.77 16.00 3.68
N ALA A 407 -18.70 16.47 2.83
CA ALA A 407 -18.52 16.50 1.38
C ALA A 407 -17.31 17.37 1.00
N SER A 408 -17.19 18.54 1.63
CA SER A 408 -16.08 19.47 1.42
C SER A 408 -14.75 18.86 1.88
N LEU A 409 -14.72 18.21 3.05
CA LEU A 409 -13.54 17.52 3.60
C LEU A 409 -13.11 16.32 2.74
N ALA A 410 -14.05 15.55 2.20
CA ALA A 410 -13.77 14.46 1.27
C ALA A 410 -13.11 14.97 -0.03
N GLY A 411 -13.45 16.18 -0.47
CA GLY A 411 -12.81 16.88 -1.59
C GLY A 411 -11.53 17.63 -1.23
N GLY A 412 -11.16 17.70 0.05
CA GLY A 412 -10.08 18.56 0.55
C GLY A 412 -8.70 18.23 -0.03
N THR A 413 -8.38 16.96 -0.29
CA THR A 413 -7.10 16.60 -0.94
C THR A 413 -6.99 17.13 -2.37
N VAL A 414 -8.10 17.10 -3.13
CA VAL A 414 -8.18 17.64 -4.50
C VAL A 414 -8.06 19.16 -4.48
N LEU A 415 -8.74 19.80 -3.53
CA LEU A 415 -8.66 21.25 -3.38
C LEU A 415 -7.24 21.69 -2.98
N GLY A 416 -6.59 20.95 -2.10
CA GLY A 416 -5.20 21.17 -1.69
C GLY A 416 -4.21 21.03 -2.84
N SER A 417 -4.38 20.02 -3.69
CA SER A 417 -3.52 19.82 -4.86
C SER A 417 -3.73 20.93 -5.91
N LEU A 418 -4.97 21.35 -6.16
CA LEU A 418 -5.30 22.47 -7.06
C LEU A 418 -4.77 23.83 -6.56
N ILE A 419 -4.89 24.11 -5.26
CA ILE A 419 -4.40 25.36 -4.66
C ILE A 419 -2.87 25.37 -4.66
N ALA A 420 -2.23 24.25 -4.33
CA ALA A 420 -0.78 24.12 -4.37
C ALA A 420 -0.21 24.26 -5.78
N ALA A 421 -0.94 23.82 -6.82
CA ALA A 421 -0.54 24.01 -8.22
C ALA A 421 -0.51 25.49 -8.65
N ARG A 422 -1.25 26.37 -7.96
CA ARG A 422 -1.37 27.79 -8.29
C ARG A 422 -0.62 28.73 -7.32
N SER A 423 -0.04 28.22 -6.24
CA SER A 423 0.57 29.03 -5.16
C SER A 423 2.09 29.18 -5.31
N PRO A 424 2.65 30.40 -5.25
CA PRO A 424 4.10 30.64 -5.42
C PRO A 424 4.96 30.37 -4.16
N THR A 425 4.36 30.05 -3.00
CA THR A 425 5.06 29.87 -1.72
C THR A 425 5.81 28.53 -1.61
N PRO A 426 7.08 28.49 -1.15
CA PRO A 426 7.86 27.25 -1.04
C PRO A 426 7.27 26.20 -0.07
N GLY A 427 6.66 26.63 1.04
CA GLY A 427 6.13 25.74 2.09
C GLY A 427 4.90 24.92 1.68
N THR A 428 4.12 25.40 0.70
CA THR A 428 2.93 24.72 0.17
C THR A 428 3.26 23.61 -0.82
N ARG A 429 4.55 23.42 -1.17
CA ARG A 429 5.01 22.37 -2.09
C ARG A 429 5.27 21.02 -1.43
N THR A 430 5.35 20.98 -0.09
CA THR A 430 5.52 19.73 0.66
C THR A 430 4.19 18.95 0.72
N GLU A 431 4.23 17.61 0.70
CA GLU A 431 3.05 16.74 0.79
C GLU A 431 2.12 17.13 1.95
N GLY A 432 2.69 17.34 3.14
CA GLY A 432 1.94 17.78 4.32
C GLY A 432 1.35 19.20 4.19
N GLY A 433 2.06 20.11 3.52
CA GLY A 433 1.58 21.45 3.22
C GLY A 433 0.39 21.47 2.26
N LYS A 434 0.43 20.65 1.19
CA LYS A 434 -0.69 20.51 0.23
C LYS A 434 -1.96 20.02 0.92
N VAL A 435 -1.82 18.97 1.75
CA VAL A 435 -2.94 18.39 2.49
C VAL A 435 -3.47 19.35 3.55
N SER A 436 -2.59 20.05 4.27
CA SER A 436 -2.99 21.05 5.26
C SER A 436 -3.83 22.17 4.63
N VAL A 437 -3.35 22.76 3.53
CA VAL A 437 -4.07 23.80 2.79
C VAL A 437 -5.39 23.27 2.25
N GLY A 438 -5.40 22.02 1.75
CA GLY A 438 -6.61 21.35 1.29
C GLY A 438 -7.66 21.17 2.37
N ILE A 439 -7.27 20.72 3.56
CA ILE A 439 -8.16 20.56 4.71
C ILE A 439 -8.69 21.92 5.18
N LEU A 440 -7.83 22.93 5.29
CA LEU A 440 -8.25 24.29 5.70
C LEU A 440 -9.23 24.90 4.70
N ALA A 441 -8.96 24.78 3.40
CA ALA A 441 -9.85 25.25 2.35
C ALA A 441 -11.19 24.50 2.36
N ALA A 442 -11.18 23.19 2.60
CA ALA A 442 -12.39 22.37 2.73
C ALA A 442 -13.22 22.74 3.97
N VAL A 443 -12.59 22.99 5.12
CA VAL A 443 -13.29 23.47 6.32
C VAL A 443 -13.94 24.82 6.06
N SER A 444 -13.22 25.75 5.42
CA SER A 444 -13.74 27.06 5.05
C SER A 444 -14.92 26.96 4.08
N LEU A 445 -14.81 26.10 3.06
CA LEU A 445 -15.87 25.89 2.07
C LEU A 445 -17.11 25.27 2.71
N GLY A 446 -16.94 24.23 3.53
CA GLY A 446 -18.05 23.58 4.24
C GLY A 446 -18.77 24.53 5.19
N ALA A 447 -18.02 25.35 5.93
CA ALA A 447 -18.60 26.38 6.81
C ALA A 447 -19.34 27.46 6.02
N ALA A 448 -18.83 27.87 4.85
CA ALA A 448 -19.50 28.82 3.98
C ALA A 448 -20.81 28.26 3.41
N ILE A 449 -20.84 26.99 2.99
CA ILE A 449 -22.06 26.31 2.52
C ILE A 449 -23.09 26.22 3.65
N ALA A 450 -22.67 25.85 4.86
CA ALA A 450 -23.55 25.81 6.03
C ALA A 450 -24.12 27.20 6.37
N GLY A 451 -23.28 28.25 6.30
CA GLY A 451 -23.73 29.64 6.45
C GLY A 451 -24.72 30.06 5.36
N LEU A 452 -24.51 29.62 4.11
CA LEU A 452 -25.43 29.89 3.01
C LEU A 452 -26.79 29.21 3.23
N TYR A 453 -26.83 27.98 3.77
CA TYR A 453 -28.09 27.35 4.15
C TYR A 453 -28.87 28.18 5.18
N ALA A 454 -28.18 28.80 6.15
CA ALA A 454 -28.81 29.69 7.10
C ALA A 454 -29.36 30.98 6.45
N VAL A 455 -28.64 31.55 5.49
CA VAL A 455 -29.10 32.71 4.73
C VAL A 455 -30.31 32.36 3.86
N VAL A 456 -30.27 31.21 3.16
CA VAL A 456 -31.38 30.74 2.33
C VAL A 456 -32.62 30.50 3.17
N ALA A 457 -32.50 29.82 4.32
CA ALA A 457 -33.63 29.62 5.24
C ALA A 457 -34.18 30.96 5.76
N SER A 458 -33.29 31.87 6.17
CA SER A 458 -33.68 33.22 6.63
C SER A 458 -34.46 34.00 5.56
N GLN A 459 -34.03 33.96 4.30
CA GLN A 459 -34.71 34.61 3.18
C GLN A 459 -36.03 33.93 2.83
N TYR A 460 -36.04 32.60 2.78
CA TYR A 460 -37.22 31.80 2.46
C TYR A 460 -38.35 32.02 3.46
N PHE A 461 -38.01 32.12 4.74
CA PHE A 461 -38.97 32.35 5.81
C PHE A 461 -39.16 33.81 6.19
N GLY A 462 -38.36 34.76 5.69
CA GLY A 462 -38.43 36.17 6.12
C GLY A 462 -38.09 36.39 7.60
N GLN A 463 -37.24 35.53 8.18
CA GLN A 463 -36.88 35.52 9.61
C GLN A 463 -35.42 35.96 9.83
N PRO A 464 -35.04 36.47 11.02
CA PRO A 464 -33.66 36.83 11.30
C PRO A 464 -32.68 35.66 11.15
N VAL A 465 -31.57 35.88 10.45
CA VAL A 465 -30.56 34.85 10.14
C VAL A 465 -29.90 34.25 11.39
N GLY A 466 -29.85 34.98 12.51
CA GLY A 466 -29.05 34.63 13.68
C GLY A 466 -29.30 33.23 14.24
N ARG A 467 -30.57 32.82 14.36
CA ARG A 467 -30.92 31.47 14.87
C ARG A 467 -30.53 30.37 13.89
N PHE A 468 -30.86 30.53 12.61
CA PHE A 468 -30.45 29.57 11.57
C PHE A 468 -28.93 29.46 11.48
N LEU A 469 -28.20 30.57 11.64
CA LEU A 469 -26.75 30.57 11.62
C LEU A 469 -26.18 29.77 12.80
N SER A 470 -26.75 29.94 14.00
CA SER A 470 -26.34 29.16 15.17
C SER A 470 -26.59 27.65 14.98
N TRP A 471 -27.74 27.28 14.43
CA TRP A 471 -28.10 25.88 14.15
C TRP A 471 -27.25 25.26 13.04
N ALA A 472 -26.79 26.04 12.06
CA ALA A 472 -25.88 25.57 11.02
C ALA A 472 -24.44 25.38 11.53
N LEU A 473 -23.94 26.35 12.32
CA LEU A 473 -22.50 26.43 12.63
C LEU A 473 -22.10 25.71 13.92
N TRP A 474 -22.93 25.72 14.97
CA TRP A 474 -22.58 25.06 16.23
C TRP A 474 -22.30 23.56 16.07
N PRO A 475 -23.14 22.78 15.37
CA PRO A 475 -22.93 21.33 15.26
C PRO A 475 -21.70 20.93 14.43
N ILE A 476 -21.29 21.75 13.47
CA ILE A 476 -20.11 21.47 12.64
C ILE A 476 -18.80 21.90 13.31
N THR A 477 -18.87 22.77 14.32
CA THR A 477 -17.70 23.31 15.04
C THR A 477 -16.76 22.21 15.57
N PRO A 478 -17.21 21.17 16.30
CA PRO A 478 -16.29 20.14 16.82
C PRO A 478 -15.59 19.36 15.69
N ILE A 479 -16.28 19.13 14.57
CA ILE A 479 -15.70 18.46 13.38
C ILE A 479 -14.65 19.37 12.73
N ALA A 480 -14.96 20.66 12.57
CA ALA A 480 -14.05 21.66 12.01
C ALA A 480 -12.79 21.84 12.87
N VAL A 481 -12.92 21.90 14.20
CA VAL A 481 -11.79 21.98 15.14
C VAL A 481 -10.87 20.77 14.98
N MET A 482 -11.44 19.56 14.89
CA MET A 482 -10.68 18.34 14.69
C MET A 482 -9.95 18.36 13.34
N ALA A 483 -10.65 18.75 12.27
CA ALA A 483 -10.09 18.93 10.93
C ALA A 483 -8.90 19.91 10.91
N VAL A 484 -9.04 21.07 11.56
CA VAL A 484 -7.97 22.05 11.69
C VAL A 484 -6.79 21.48 12.49
N ALA A 485 -7.04 20.77 13.59
CA ALA A 485 -5.97 20.10 14.33
C ALA A 485 -5.19 19.12 13.45
N MET A 486 -5.87 18.34 12.62
CA MET A 486 -5.21 17.48 11.62
C MET A 486 -4.44 18.27 10.57
N ALA A 487 -4.97 19.40 10.09
CA ALA A 487 -4.27 20.25 9.14
C ALA A 487 -2.95 20.81 9.73
N VAL A 488 -2.95 21.19 11.00
CA VAL A 488 -1.75 21.65 11.71
C VAL A 488 -0.74 20.52 11.85
N VAL A 489 -1.19 19.31 12.19
CA VAL A 489 -0.30 18.13 12.27
C VAL A 489 0.26 17.76 10.90
N ALA A 490 -0.54 17.83 9.85
CA ALA A 490 -0.11 17.61 8.47
C ALA A 490 0.97 18.62 8.04
N ALA A 491 0.78 19.91 8.36
CA ALA A 491 1.74 20.97 8.03
C ALA A 491 3.10 20.77 8.72
N ARG A 492 3.13 20.18 9.93
CA ARG A 492 4.36 19.92 10.70
C ARG A 492 5.13 18.67 10.26
N GLN A 493 4.74 18.01 9.16
CA GLN A 493 5.40 16.83 8.58
C GLN A 493 5.54 15.63 9.52
N TRP A 494 4.58 15.43 10.45
CA TRP A 494 4.66 14.41 11.50
C TRP A 494 4.39 12.95 11.04
N ARG A 495 4.68 12.60 9.78
CA ARG A 495 4.47 11.31 9.08
C ARG A 495 3.17 11.24 8.25
N VAL A 496 3.18 10.39 7.23
CA VAL A 496 2.02 10.07 6.40
C VAL A 496 1.22 8.96 7.09
N PRO A 497 -0.10 9.09 7.28
CA PRO A 497 -0.92 8.06 7.91
C PRO A 497 -1.02 6.79 7.02
N HIS A 498 -1.12 5.62 7.64
CA HIS A 498 -1.30 4.34 6.94
C HIS A 498 -2.55 4.39 6.04
N GLY A 499 -2.39 4.09 4.74
CA GLY A 499 -3.44 4.22 3.71
C GLY A 499 -3.58 5.61 3.10
N GLY A 500 -2.73 6.58 3.48
CA GLY A 500 -2.68 7.92 2.88
C GLY A 500 -3.72 8.91 3.41
N TRP A 501 -3.53 10.19 3.08
CA TRP A 501 -4.39 11.28 3.54
C TRP A 501 -5.82 11.17 2.99
N SER A 502 -6.01 10.71 1.75
CA SER A 502 -7.34 10.52 1.17
C SER A 502 -8.18 9.47 1.91
N ALA A 503 -7.57 8.37 2.36
CA ALA A 503 -8.28 7.35 3.14
C ALA A 503 -8.64 7.83 4.55
N LEU A 504 -7.89 8.82 5.07
CA LEU A 504 -8.15 9.44 6.37
C LEU A 504 -9.26 10.51 6.28
N LEU A 505 -9.39 11.21 5.15
CA LEU A 505 -10.47 12.19 4.91
C LEU A 505 -11.76 11.55 4.35
N ALA A 506 -11.72 10.29 3.88
CA ALA A 506 -12.88 9.61 3.33
C ALA A 506 -13.99 9.42 4.39
N ALA A 507 -15.15 10.02 4.14
CA ALA A 507 -16.32 10.00 5.03
C ALA A 507 -16.96 8.60 5.14
N PRO A 508 -17.62 8.27 6.26
CA PRO A 508 -18.28 6.98 6.45
C PRO A 508 -19.60 6.92 5.66
N THR A 509 -19.52 6.67 4.35
CA THR A 509 -20.67 6.73 3.42
C THR A 509 -21.85 5.86 3.86
N GLY A 510 -21.61 4.65 4.37
CA GLY A 510 -22.68 3.78 4.89
C GLY A 510 -23.44 4.38 6.08
N SER A 511 -22.74 5.09 6.98
CA SER A 511 -23.35 5.80 8.11
C SER A 511 -24.16 7.01 7.63
N ILE A 512 -23.65 7.73 6.62
CA ILE A 512 -24.31 8.91 6.05
C ILE A 512 -25.62 8.52 5.37
N ILE A 513 -25.60 7.46 4.54
CA ILE A 513 -26.81 6.99 3.84
C ILE A 513 -27.88 6.55 4.83
N THR A 514 -27.49 5.77 5.84
CA THR A 514 -28.42 5.27 6.87
C THR A 514 -28.98 6.40 7.72
N ALA A 515 -28.15 7.34 8.16
CA ALA A 515 -28.61 8.49 8.94
C ALA A 515 -29.48 9.45 8.13
N ALA A 516 -29.11 9.75 6.87
CA ALA A 516 -29.91 10.60 5.99
C ALA A 516 -31.29 9.99 5.74
N ALA A 517 -31.35 8.71 5.33
CA ALA A 517 -32.61 8.00 5.15
C ALA A 517 -33.44 7.95 6.44
N GLY A 518 -32.78 7.77 7.59
CA GLY A 518 -33.43 7.78 8.89
C GLY A 518 -34.10 9.13 9.20
N MET A 519 -33.40 10.24 8.98
CA MET A 519 -33.93 11.59 9.22
C MET A 519 -35.04 11.95 8.24
N VAL A 520 -34.92 11.59 6.97
CA VAL A 520 -35.99 11.77 5.95
C VAL A 520 -37.29 11.12 6.42
N LEU A 521 -37.21 9.88 6.93
CA LEU A 521 -38.37 9.13 7.43
C LEU A 521 -38.92 9.69 8.73
N VAL A 522 -38.06 10.14 9.65
CA VAL A 522 -38.50 10.86 10.86
C VAL A 522 -39.27 12.10 10.46
N GLN A 523 -38.74 12.92 9.56
CA GLN A 523 -39.42 14.14 9.14
C GLN A 523 -40.73 13.86 8.42
N TYR A 524 -40.77 12.86 7.53
CA TYR A 524 -42.01 12.42 6.90
C TYR A 524 -43.06 12.01 7.94
N SER A 525 -42.68 11.28 8.98
CA SER A 525 -43.59 10.86 10.05
C SER A 525 -44.19 12.02 10.84
N LEU A 526 -43.42 13.09 11.02
CA LEU A 526 -43.83 14.26 11.78
C LEU A 526 -44.75 15.18 10.97
N THR A 527 -44.54 15.29 9.65
CA THR A 527 -45.25 16.28 8.82
C THR A 527 -46.30 15.69 7.87
N ALA A 528 -46.40 14.36 7.73
CA ALA A 528 -47.39 13.75 6.86
C ALA A 528 -48.82 13.94 7.40
N GLU A 529 -49.76 14.20 6.49
CA GLU A 529 -51.18 14.30 6.83
C GLU A 529 -51.70 12.98 7.43
N ARG A 530 -52.32 13.06 8.61
CA ARG A 530 -52.77 11.89 9.37
C ARG A 530 -54.19 11.48 8.97
N TRP A 531 -54.29 10.74 7.88
CA TRP A 531 -55.54 10.07 7.47
C TRP A 531 -55.74 8.76 8.25
N PRO A 532 -56.97 8.39 8.64
CA PRO A 532 -57.23 7.23 9.51
C PRO A 532 -56.55 5.92 9.07
N ASP A 533 -56.51 5.66 7.76
CA ASP A 533 -55.91 4.43 7.20
C ASP A 533 -54.38 4.48 7.07
N MET A 534 -53.78 5.66 7.21
CA MET A 534 -52.33 5.89 7.04
C MET A 534 -51.59 6.11 8.35
N VAL A 535 -52.27 6.41 9.47
CA VAL A 535 -51.64 6.74 10.76
C VAL A 535 -50.63 5.67 11.20
N LEU A 536 -51.02 4.39 11.14
CA LEU A 536 -50.15 3.28 11.52
C LEU A 536 -48.86 3.24 10.68
N TRP A 537 -48.97 3.47 9.37
CA TRP A 537 -47.83 3.46 8.45
C TRP A 537 -46.91 4.67 8.66
N ILE A 538 -47.49 5.84 8.96
CA ILE A 538 -46.76 7.07 9.27
C ILE A 538 -45.96 6.90 10.58
N ASP A 539 -46.56 6.30 11.62
CA ASP A 539 -45.88 6.05 12.89
C ASP A 539 -44.78 4.99 12.76
N ILE A 540 -45.01 3.93 11.97
CA ILE A 540 -44.00 2.92 11.65
C ILE A 540 -42.83 3.56 10.92
N ALA A 541 -43.09 4.42 9.93
CA ALA A 541 -42.05 5.13 9.19
C ALA A 541 -41.15 5.95 10.12
N GLY A 542 -41.73 6.67 11.09
CA GLY A 542 -40.96 7.43 12.09
C GLY A 542 -40.06 6.54 12.95
N ARG A 543 -40.59 5.42 13.45
CA ARG A 543 -39.82 4.45 14.25
C ARG A 543 -38.69 3.80 13.45
N VAL A 544 -38.95 3.43 12.20
CA VAL A 544 -37.92 2.92 11.28
C VAL A 544 -36.86 3.99 11.04
N GLY A 545 -37.27 5.25 10.87
CA GLY A 545 -36.37 6.39 10.74
C GLY A 545 -35.43 6.55 11.94
N GLY A 546 -35.98 6.51 13.15
CA GLY A 546 -35.20 6.52 14.40
C GLY A 546 -34.25 5.32 14.52
N LEU A 547 -34.69 4.12 14.12
CA LEU A 547 -33.86 2.91 14.11
C LEU A 547 -32.64 3.10 13.19
N LEU A 548 -32.86 3.59 11.97
CA LEU A 548 -31.80 3.86 10.99
C LEU A 548 -30.81 4.92 11.48
N LEU A 549 -31.28 5.97 12.17
CA LEU A 549 -30.41 6.97 12.80
C LEU A 549 -29.52 6.33 13.87
N GLY A 550 -30.07 5.49 14.75
CA GLY A 550 -29.29 4.78 15.76
C GLY A 550 -28.25 3.84 15.15
N VAL A 551 -28.61 3.10 14.09
CA VAL A 551 -27.66 2.28 13.32
C VAL A 551 -26.57 3.15 12.70
N GLY A 552 -26.94 4.29 12.09
CA GLY A 552 -26.02 5.24 11.48
C GLY A 552 -24.99 5.78 12.46
N VAL A 553 -25.40 6.11 13.69
CA VAL A 553 -24.51 6.54 14.79
C VAL A 553 -23.49 5.45 15.14
N VAL A 554 -23.94 4.20 15.33
CA VAL A 554 -23.02 3.08 15.62
C VAL A 554 -22.07 2.80 14.46
N MET A 555 -22.56 2.88 13.21
CA MET A 555 -21.74 2.73 12.02
C MET A 555 -20.65 3.81 11.91
N ALA A 556 -20.90 5.02 12.42
CA ALA A 556 -19.88 6.06 12.48
C ALA A 556 -18.80 5.74 13.51
N LEU A 557 -19.17 5.28 14.71
CA LEU A 557 -18.24 5.14 15.84
C LEU A 557 -17.48 3.81 15.89
N VAL A 558 -18.12 2.70 15.51
CA VAL A 558 -17.61 1.35 15.78
C VAL A 558 -17.10 0.68 14.51
N ALA A 559 -15.79 0.46 14.42
CA ALA A 559 -15.17 -0.16 13.25
C ALA A 559 -15.37 -1.68 13.14
N PRO A 560 -15.21 -2.50 14.20
CA PRO A 560 -15.32 -3.96 14.06
C PRO A 560 -16.78 -4.41 13.90
N LEU A 561 -17.04 -5.31 12.93
CA LEU A 561 -18.39 -5.74 12.57
C LEU A 561 -19.17 -6.34 13.75
N VAL A 562 -18.53 -7.16 14.58
CA VAL A 562 -19.16 -7.84 15.73
C VAL A 562 -19.69 -6.82 16.74
N PHE A 563 -18.86 -5.86 17.15
CA PHE A 563 -19.28 -4.82 18.08
C PHE A 563 -20.34 -3.90 17.47
N ARG A 564 -20.26 -3.66 16.16
CA ARG A 564 -21.24 -2.85 15.44
C ARG A 564 -22.63 -3.49 15.49
N LEU A 565 -22.73 -4.82 15.36
CA LEU A 565 -23.98 -5.57 15.46
C LEU A 565 -24.54 -5.61 16.88
N ILE A 566 -23.68 -5.73 17.88
CA ILE A 566 -24.11 -5.78 19.29
C ILE A 566 -24.62 -4.40 19.75
N LEU A 567 -23.91 -3.33 19.39
CA LEU A 567 -24.21 -1.99 19.87
C LEU A 567 -25.33 -1.30 19.07
N SER A 568 -25.56 -1.72 17.82
CA SER A 568 -26.64 -1.16 16.99
C SER A 568 -28.02 -1.48 17.56
N ALA A 569 -28.24 -2.68 18.09
CA ALA A 569 -29.53 -3.10 18.63
C ALA A 569 -30.08 -2.16 19.74
N PRO A 570 -29.37 -1.89 20.86
CA PRO A 570 -29.90 -1.01 21.90
C PRO A 570 -30.04 0.44 21.43
N LEU A 571 -29.06 0.97 20.68
CA LEU A 571 -29.11 2.36 20.25
C LEU A 571 -30.22 2.62 19.22
N ALA A 572 -30.46 1.66 18.33
CA ALA A 572 -31.53 1.76 17.34
C ALA A 572 -32.91 1.68 17.98
N VAL A 573 -33.11 0.83 19.01
CA VAL A 573 -34.36 0.75 19.77
C VAL A 573 -34.62 2.05 20.54
N ILE A 574 -33.61 2.59 21.23
CA ILE A 574 -33.74 3.86 21.96
C ILE A 574 -34.05 5.00 21.00
N SER A 575 -33.33 5.09 19.88
CA SER A 575 -33.52 6.13 18.87
C SER A 575 -34.91 6.05 18.23
N ALA A 576 -35.44 4.85 18.00
CA ALA A 576 -36.81 4.64 17.52
C ALA A 576 -37.88 5.01 18.54
N ALA A 577 -37.60 4.83 19.84
CA ALA A 577 -38.56 5.12 20.91
C ALA A 577 -38.72 6.61 21.20
N ILE A 578 -37.68 7.42 20.97
CA ILE A 578 -37.69 8.85 21.32
C ILE A 578 -38.19 9.76 20.18
N VAL A 579 -38.49 9.22 18.99
CA VAL A 579 -38.90 10.01 17.82
C VAL A 579 -40.09 10.91 18.15
N SER A 580 -39.87 12.22 18.07
CA SER A 580 -40.84 13.29 18.33
C SER A 580 -40.28 14.61 17.80
N ASP A 581 -41.12 15.64 17.66
CA ASP A 581 -40.68 16.99 17.20
C ASP A 581 -39.54 17.55 18.05
N GLN A 582 -39.60 17.33 19.37
CA GLN A 582 -38.58 17.80 20.30
C GLN A 582 -37.28 16.98 20.20
N ALA A 583 -37.39 15.68 19.92
CA ALA A 583 -36.24 14.78 19.89
C ALA A 583 -35.54 14.69 18.54
N ALA A 584 -36.20 15.02 17.43
CA ALA A 584 -35.60 15.01 16.08
C ALA A 584 -34.35 15.90 16.02
N GLY A 585 -34.41 17.06 16.68
CA GLY A 585 -33.28 17.94 16.92
C GLY A 585 -32.11 17.27 17.65
N ILE A 586 -32.41 16.60 18.76
CA ILE A 586 -31.43 15.91 19.60
C ILE A 586 -30.75 14.77 18.82
N LEU A 587 -31.51 14.00 18.03
CA LEU A 587 -30.98 12.92 17.20
C LEU A 587 -29.96 13.43 16.16
N GLY A 588 -30.24 14.58 15.54
CA GLY A 588 -29.30 15.25 14.62
C GLY A 588 -27.98 15.64 15.31
N VAL A 589 -28.05 16.17 16.53
CA VAL A 589 -26.85 16.53 17.33
C VAL A 589 -26.07 15.28 17.76
N ILE A 590 -26.75 14.22 18.20
CA ILE A 590 -26.11 12.95 18.55
C ILE A 590 -25.30 12.42 17.36
N TYR A 591 -25.87 12.49 16.16
CA TYR A 591 -25.16 12.09 14.95
C TYR A 591 -23.95 12.99 14.65
N ALA A 592 -24.08 14.31 14.78
CA ALA A 592 -22.97 15.25 14.61
C ALA A 592 -21.81 14.95 15.59
N LEU A 593 -22.13 14.67 16.85
CA LEU A 593 -21.15 14.28 17.87
C LEU A 593 -20.51 12.92 17.55
N ALA A 594 -21.27 11.95 17.03
CA ALA A 594 -20.74 10.67 16.60
C ALA A 594 -19.71 10.81 15.47
N VAL A 595 -19.99 11.66 14.48
CA VAL A 595 -19.05 12.00 13.41
C VAL A 595 -17.80 12.69 13.96
N ALA A 596 -17.94 13.63 14.91
CA ALA A 596 -16.81 14.26 15.57
C ALA A 596 -15.95 13.25 16.34
N GLY A 597 -16.58 12.32 17.08
CA GLY A 597 -15.91 11.22 17.78
C GLY A 597 -15.17 10.28 16.84
N TRP A 598 -15.73 9.99 15.67
CA TRP A 598 -15.07 9.22 14.62
C TRP A 598 -13.79 9.90 14.11
N TRP A 599 -13.84 11.21 13.87
CA TRP A 599 -12.65 11.99 13.49
C TRP A 599 -11.60 11.99 14.61
N ALA A 600 -12.01 12.15 15.87
CA ALA A 600 -11.12 12.09 17.03
C ALA A 600 -10.43 10.71 17.15
N ALA A 601 -11.18 9.62 16.98
CA ALA A 601 -10.64 8.27 16.98
C ALA A 601 -9.64 8.03 15.84
N ARG A 602 -9.88 8.59 14.65
CA ARG A 602 -8.93 8.54 13.52
C ARG A 602 -7.66 9.33 13.80
N LEU A 603 -7.77 10.55 14.33
CA LEU A 603 -6.60 11.34 14.75
C LEU A 603 -5.79 10.57 15.80
N TRP A 604 -6.44 9.96 16.78
CA TRP A 604 -5.77 9.19 17.83
C TRP A 604 -5.06 7.94 17.31
N THR A 605 -5.77 7.08 16.58
CA THR A 605 -5.28 5.75 16.16
C THR A 605 -4.32 5.80 14.97
N ARG A 606 -4.46 6.77 14.06
CA ARG A 606 -3.66 6.80 12.83
C ARG A 606 -2.48 7.79 12.88
N ILE A 607 -2.54 8.77 13.77
CA ILE A 607 -1.55 9.85 13.83
C ILE A 607 -0.83 9.89 15.19
N ILE A 608 -1.56 9.83 16.32
CA ILE A 608 -0.95 9.99 17.66
C ILE A 608 -0.35 8.67 18.19
N ARG A 609 -1.08 7.55 18.08
CA ARG A 609 -0.63 6.21 18.49
C ARG A 609 -0.91 5.18 17.38
N PRO A 610 -0.10 5.12 16.32
CA PRO A 610 -0.20 4.02 15.37
C PRO A 610 0.00 2.70 16.11
N ALA A 611 -0.84 1.70 15.81
CA ALA A 611 -0.68 0.37 16.36
C ALA A 611 0.76 -0.08 16.12
N THR A 612 1.50 -0.32 17.20
CA THR A 612 2.79 -1.00 17.13
C THR A 612 2.55 -2.32 16.41
N THR A 613 3.23 -2.53 15.28
CA THR A 613 3.40 -3.86 14.73
C THR A 613 3.83 -4.75 15.87
N VAL A 614 2.97 -5.72 16.23
CA VAL A 614 3.33 -6.76 17.19
C VAL A 614 4.65 -7.33 16.68
N PRO A 615 5.76 -7.24 17.44
CA PRO A 615 6.96 -7.94 17.07
C PRO A 615 6.57 -9.41 16.91
N ALA A 616 7.00 -10.03 15.80
CA ALA A 616 6.78 -11.45 15.56
C ALA A 616 7.02 -12.21 16.89
N PRO A 617 6.13 -13.14 17.28
CA PRO A 617 6.24 -13.80 18.57
C PRO A 617 7.65 -14.37 18.67
N GLN A 618 8.44 -13.82 19.61
CA GLN A 618 9.70 -14.42 19.99
C GLN A 618 9.35 -15.83 20.41
N SER A 619 9.87 -16.81 19.67
CA SER A 619 9.78 -18.21 20.02
C SER A 619 10.25 -18.34 21.47
N GLN A 620 9.31 -18.55 22.39
CA GLN A 620 9.62 -18.90 23.76
C GLN A 620 10.37 -20.24 23.69
N VAL A 621 11.68 -20.17 23.91
CA VAL A 621 12.48 -21.33 24.27
C VAL A 621 11.81 -21.92 25.51
N PRO A 622 11.37 -23.19 25.51
CA PRO A 622 10.81 -23.80 26.70
C PRO A 622 11.87 -23.80 27.80
N ALA A 623 11.53 -23.21 28.94
CA ALA A 623 12.32 -23.32 30.15
C ALA A 623 12.50 -24.81 30.51
N GLY A 624 13.73 -25.15 30.90
CA GLY A 624 14.22 -26.51 31.02
C GLY A 624 13.40 -27.45 31.91
N VAL A 625 13.38 -28.70 31.46
CA VAL A 625 13.12 -29.90 32.27
C VAL A 625 14.35 -30.12 33.19
N PRO A 626 14.16 -30.48 34.47
CA PRO A 626 15.26 -30.60 35.44
C PRO A 626 16.17 -31.80 35.14
N PRO A 627 17.41 -31.83 35.67
CA PRO A 627 18.28 -32.98 35.50
C PRO A 627 17.83 -34.11 36.43
N GLY A 628 17.42 -35.24 35.85
CA GLY A 628 17.44 -36.56 36.48
C GLY A 628 18.03 -37.51 35.46
N GLY A 629 19.06 -38.33 35.71
CA GLY A 629 19.49 -38.91 36.97
C GLY A 629 19.19 -40.41 36.94
N GLY A 630 20.11 -41.20 36.37
CA GLY A 630 20.26 -42.65 36.59
C GLY A 630 19.20 -43.60 36.00
N GLY A 631 19.67 -44.61 35.27
CA GLY A 631 18.90 -45.78 34.81
C GLY A 631 19.35 -46.30 33.47
#